data_AF-A0A9E2MPY6-F1
#
_entry.id   AF-A0A9E2MPY6-F1
#
_cell.length_a   1.000
_cell.length_b   1.000
_cell.length_c   1.000
_cell.angle_alpha   90.00
_cell.angle_beta   90.00
_cell.angle_gamma   90.00
#
_symmetry.space_group_name_H-M   'P 1'
#
loop_
_entity.id
_entity.type
_entity.pdbx_description
1 polymer ?
#
loop_
_entity_poly.entity_id
_entity_poly.type
_entity_poly.pdbx_seq_one_letter_code
_entity_poly.pdbx_strand_id
1 'polypeptide(L)' 'MKYGVSLRKETELKKKMRRFGVKEKDIAENFVRSSGRGGQNVNKVATCVYLKHNP' A
#
# COMPACT_ATOMS: atom_id res chain seq x y z
N MET A 1 -11.13 6.28 2.58
CA MET A 1 -10.32 6.22 1.34
C MET A 1 -11.14 5.57 0.25
N LYS A 2 -11.08 6.10 -0.98
CA LYS A 2 -11.69 5.49 -2.17
C LYS A 2 -10.55 5.00 -3.04
N TYR A 3 -10.30 3.69 -3.01
CA TYR A 3 -9.23 3.09 -3.80
C TYR A 3 -9.67 3.07 -5.27
N GLY A 4 -8.76 3.33 -6.22
CA GLY A 4 -9.03 3.32 -7.67
C GLY A 4 -9.28 1.91 -8.24
N VAL A 5 -10.03 1.08 -7.51
CA VAL A 5 -10.34 -0.31 -7.83
C VAL A 5 -11.85 -0.52 -7.86
N SER A 6 -12.30 -1.64 -8.42
CA SER A 6 -13.72 -1.95 -8.46
C SER A 6 -14.33 -2.14 -7.06
N LEU A 7 -15.60 -1.78 -6.91
CA LEU A 7 -16.35 -1.88 -5.65
C LEU A 7 -16.32 -3.30 -5.06
N ARG A 8 -16.34 -4.32 -5.93
CA ARG A 8 -16.21 -5.73 -5.53
C ARG A 8 -14.87 -5.98 -4.83
N LYS A 9 -13.75 -5.52 -5.40
CA LYS A 9 -12.42 -5.69 -4.81
C LYS A 9 -12.30 -4.96 -3.48
N GLU A 10 -12.82 -3.75 -3.38
CA GLU A 10 -12.81 -2.97 -2.15
C GLU A 10 -13.61 -3.67 -1.03
N THR A 11 -14.78 -4.21 -1.35
CA THR A 11 -15.63 -4.91 -0.38
C THR A 11 -14.96 -6.19 0.14
N GLU A 12 -14.36 -6.97 -0.75
CA GLU A 12 -13.65 -8.20 -0.38
C GLU A 12 -12.41 -7.93 0.46
N LEU A 13 -11.67 -6.85 0.16
CA LEU A 13 -10.55 -6.40 0.99
C LEU A 13 -11.01 -6.07 2.42
N LYS A 14 -12.04 -5.23 2.56
CA LYS A 14 -12.59 -4.84 3.88
C LYS A 14 -13.06 -6.05 4.70
N LYS A 15 -13.71 -7.04 4.05
CA LYS A 15 -14.10 -8.29 4.72
C LYS A 15 -12.89 -9.07 5.23
N LYS A 16 -11.83 -9.20 4.43
CA LYS A 16 -10.60 -9.90 4.83
C LYS A 16 -9.90 -9.18 5.98
N MET A 17 -9.74 -7.88 5.90
CA MET A 17 -9.11 -7.08 6.98
C MET A 17 -9.86 -7.25 8.30
N ARG A 18 -11.20 -7.15 8.28
CA ARG A 18 -12.03 -7.41 9.46
C ARG A 18 -11.87 -8.83 9.99
N ARG A 19 -11.83 -9.84 9.12
CA ARG A 19 -11.65 -11.25 9.50
C ARG A 19 -10.33 -11.48 10.24
N PHE A 20 -9.27 -10.80 9.82
CA PHE A 20 -7.94 -10.93 10.43
C PHE A 20 -7.64 -9.88 11.52
N GLY A 21 -8.62 -9.05 11.87
CA GLY A 21 -8.44 -8.01 12.88
C GLY A 21 -7.51 -6.86 12.46
N VAL A 22 -7.09 -6.81 11.20
CA VAL A 22 -6.19 -5.78 10.66
C VAL A 22 -6.97 -4.47 10.55
N LYS A 23 -6.49 -3.41 11.20
CA LYS A 23 -7.07 -2.07 11.07
C LYS A 23 -6.13 -1.20 10.25
N GLU A 24 -6.70 -0.28 9.47
CA GLU A 24 -5.92 0.68 8.67
C GLU A 24 -4.93 1.49 9.52
N LYS A 25 -5.30 1.81 10.77
CA LYS A 25 -4.42 2.52 11.73
C LYS A 25 -3.19 1.72 12.16
N ASP A 26 -3.22 0.41 11.99
CA ASP A 26 -2.15 -0.52 12.37
C ASP A 26 -1.22 -0.76 11.16
N ILE A 27 -1.56 -0.21 9.98
CA ILE A 27 -0.76 -0.30 8.76
C ILE A 27 0.02 1.00 8.57
N ALA A 28 1.36 0.90 8.62
CA ALA A 28 2.25 1.97 8.20
C ALA A 28 2.62 1.79 6.72
N GLU A 29 2.23 2.75 5.88
CA GLU A 29 2.59 2.82 4.46
C GLU A 29 3.65 3.90 4.24
N ASN A 30 4.79 3.54 3.65
CA ASN A 30 5.85 4.47 3.28
C ASN A 30 6.24 4.29 1.82
N PHE A 31 6.22 5.36 1.05
CA PHE A 31 6.66 5.36 -0.34
C PHE A 31 8.15 5.69 -0.40
N VAL A 32 8.97 4.69 -0.67
CA VAL A 32 10.43 4.83 -0.69
C VAL A 32 10.89 5.05 -2.13
N ARG A 33 11.86 5.94 -2.31
CA ARG A 33 12.54 6.12 -3.60
C ARG A 33 13.53 4.96 -3.76
N SER A 34 13.41 4.21 -4.84
CA SER A 34 14.39 3.17 -5.17
C SER A 34 15.75 3.82 -5.45
N SER A 35 16.77 3.52 -4.65
CA SER A 35 18.12 4.10 -4.73
C SER A 35 19.05 3.42 -5.75
N GLY A 36 18.49 2.64 -6.68
CA GLY A 36 19.27 1.91 -7.69
C GLY A 36 19.88 2.81 -8.78
N ARG A 37 20.97 2.34 -9.41
CA ARG A 37 21.54 2.97 -10.62
C ARG A 37 20.57 2.85 -11.79
N GLY A 38 19.63 3.78 -11.89
CA GLY A 38 18.62 3.86 -12.95
C GLY A 38 18.46 5.29 -13.42
N GLY A 39 18.20 5.47 -14.72
CA GLY A 39 18.02 6.77 -15.35
C GLY A 39 16.83 7.58 -14.80
N GLN A 40 16.53 8.70 -15.45
CA GLN A 40 15.61 9.75 -14.99
C GLN A 40 14.21 9.27 -14.52
N ASN A 41 13.72 8.14 -15.03
CA ASN A 41 12.44 7.53 -14.62
C ASN A 41 12.46 6.89 -13.23
N VAL A 42 13.57 6.26 -12.82
CA VAL A 42 13.67 5.56 -11.53
C VAL A 42 13.74 6.56 -10.36
N ASN A 43 14.28 7.76 -10.62
CA ASN A 43 14.44 8.81 -9.62
C ASN A 43 13.20 9.69 -9.43
N LYS A 44 12.21 9.67 -10.34
CA LYS A 44 11.03 10.55 -10.28
C LYS A 44 9.78 9.91 -9.69
N VAL A 45 9.71 8.58 -9.59
CA VAL A 45 8.49 7.87 -9.20
C VAL A 45 8.79 7.02 -7.98
N ALA A 46 8.12 7.27 -6.84
CA ALA A 46 8.23 6.45 -5.64
C ALA A 46 7.49 5.12 -5.87
N THR A 47 8.14 4.22 -6.63
CA THR A 47 7.57 2.92 -7.03
C THR A 47 7.69 1.85 -5.97
N CYS A 48 8.52 2.05 -4.93
CA CYS A 48 8.64 1.12 -3.82
C CYS A 48 7.66 1.51 -2.71
N VAL A 49 6.73 0.61 -2.39
CA VAL A 49 5.81 0.78 -1.26
C VAL A 49 6.26 -0.14 -0.14
N TYR A 50 6.61 0.44 0.99
CA TYR A 50 6.87 -0.27 2.23
C TYR A 50 5.58 -0.30 3.06
N LEU A 51 5.03 -1.51 3.22
CA LEU A 51 3.86 -1.76 4.06
C LEU A 51 4.28 -2.57 5.28
N LYS A 52 4.02 -2.02 6.47
CA LYS A 52 4.27 -2.70 7.74
C LYS A 52 3.00 -2.73 8.57
N HIS A 53 2.64 -3.91 9.07
CA HIS A 53 1.59 -4.05 10.08
C HIS A 53 2.22 -4.03 11.48
N ASN A 54 1.89 -3.02 12.27
CA ASN A 54 2.26 -2.90 13.67
C ASN A 54 1.03 -3.29 14.51
N PRO A 55 1.03 -4.45 15.19
CA PRO A 55 -0.11 -4.93 15.98
C PRO A 55 -0.46 -4.06 17.20
#